data_AF-A0A9E2Z2P7-F1
#
_entry.id   AF-A0A9E2Z2P7-F1
#
_cell.length_a   1.000
_cell.length_b   1.000
_cell.length_c   1.000
_cell.angle_alpha   90.00
_cell.angle_beta   90.00
_cell.angle_gamma   90.00
#
_symmetry.space_group_name_H-M   'P 1'
#
loop_
_entity.id
_entity.type
_entity.pdbx_description
1 polymer ?
#
loop_
_entity_poly.entity_id
_entity_poly.type
_entity_poly.pdbx_seq_one_letter_code
_entity_poly.pdbx_strand_id
1 'polypeptide(L)'
;MDVIAGRAGSRVVRLRRSTERASNAPQAMKARRLEARILQMMPRRTWMTCTAVSRLIGAGDDRKTRARLDRLVSDGKLERKRGQGAHGPVYLFRRLPQGRRAVAE
;
A
#
# COMPACT_ATOMS: atom_id res chain seq x y z
N MET A 1 -34.60 44.94 -10.24
CA MET A 1 -34.05 43.68 -9.71
C MET A 1 -33.26 43.03 -10.83
N ASP A 2 -31.96 42.81 -10.68
CA ASP A 2 -31.19 41.99 -11.64
C ASP A 2 -30.26 41.04 -10.88
N VAL A 3 -30.26 39.79 -11.32
CA VAL A 3 -30.04 38.58 -10.51
C VAL A 3 -28.59 38.10 -10.64
N ILE A 4 -27.97 37.80 -9.49
CA ILE A 4 -26.61 37.28 -9.34
C ILE A 4 -26.46 35.94 -10.08
N ALA A 5 -25.70 35.93 -11.19
CA ALA A 5 -25.34 34.72 -11.92
C ALA A 5 -24.23 33.94 -11.18
N GLY A 6 -24.62 32.80 -10.62
CA GLY A 6 -23.87 31.97 -9.70
C GLY A 6 -22.55 31.38 -10.22
N ARG A 7 -21.53 31.53 -9.37
CA ARG A 7 -20.23 30.85 -9.35
C ARG A 7 -20.37 29.35 -8.99
N ALA A 8 -21.24 28.61 -9.69
CA ALA A 8 -21.57 27.20 -9.38
C ALA A 8 -20.96 26.17 -10.36
N GLY A 9 -20.61 26.58 -11.59
CA GLY A 9 -20.14 25.66 -12.64
C GLY A 9 -18.76 25.02 -12.39
N SER A 10 -17.85 25.70 -11.66
CA SER A 10 -16.49 25.20 -11.43
C SER A 10 -16.42 24.02 -10.45
N ARG A 11 -17.36 23.92 -9.50
CA ARG A 11 -17.31 22.94 -8.41
C ARG A 11 -17.78 21.56 -8.85
N VAL A 12 -18.79 21.51 -9.73
CA VAL A 12 -19.36 20.25 -10.24
C VAL A 12 -18.39 19.54 -11.21
N VAL A 13 -17.70 20.29 -12.06
CA VAL A 13 -16.67 19.74 -12.97
C VAL A 13 -15.48 19.18 -12.18
N ARG A 14 -15.04 19.88 -11.13
CA ARG A 14 -13.92 19.44 -10.29
C ARG A 14 -14.26 18.19 -9.45
N LEU A 15 -15.52 18.06 -9.02
CA LEU A 15 -16.02 16.88 -8.31
C LEU A 15 -16.13 15.67 -9.24
N ARG A 16 -16.76 15.82 -10.42
CA ARG A 16 -16.86 14.74 -11.43
C ARG A 16 -15.50 14.19 -11.83
N ARG A 17 -14.51 15.05 -12.08
CA ARG A 17 -13.13 14.65 -12.44
C ARG A 17 -12.36 13.93 -11.31
N SER A 18 -12.81 14.07 -10.06
CA SER A 18 -12.22 13.38 -8.91
C SER A 18 -12.84 11.99 -8.72
N THR A 19 -14.15 11.87 -8.93
CA THR A 19 -14.87 10.58 -8.95
C THR A 19 -14.45 9.71 -10.14
N GLU A 20 -14.23 10.32 -11.30
CA GLU A 20 -13.84 9.62 -12.54
C GLU A 20 -12.41 9.04 -12.46
N ARG A 21 -11.46 9.76 -11.82
CA ARG A 21 -10.11 9.24 -11.53
C ARG A 21 -10.11 8.09 -10.53
N ALA A 22 -11.05 8.07 -9.58
CA ALA A 22 -11.23 6.93 -8.69
C ALA A 22 -11.81 5.71 -9.42
N SER A 23 -12.65 5.94 -10.44
CA SER A 23 -13.30 4.89 -11.23
C SER A 23 -12.39 4.28 -12.31
N ASN A 24 -11.46 5.04 -12.89
CA ASN A 24 -10.68 4.63 -14.06
C ASN A 24 -9.48 3.70 -13.78
N ALA A 25 -9.21 3.30 -12.52
CA ALA A 25 -8.11 2.38 -12.22
C ALA A 25 -8.48 1.38 -11.11
N PRO A 26 -9.46 0.48 -11.33
CA PRO A 26 -9.86 -0.52 -10.35
C PRO A 26 -8.70 -1.42 -9.92
N GLN A 27 -7.73 -1.68 -10.80
CA GLN A 27 -6.49 -2.40 -10.45
C GLN A 27 -5.59 -1.60 -9.51
N ALA A 28 -5.43 -0.29 -9.70
CA ALA A 28 -4.65 0.56 -8.80
C ALA A 28 -5.31 0.67 -7.43
N MET A 29 -6.65 0.76 -7.38
CA MET A 29 -7.39 0.77 -6.12
C MET A 29 -7.27 -0.58 -5.40
N LYS A 30 -7.40 -1.71 -6.12
CA LYS A 30 -7.16 -3.06 -5.57
C LYS A 30 -5.71 -3.26 -5.10
N ALA A 31 -4.74 -2.67 -5.80
CA ALA A 31 -3.34 -2.69 -5.41
C ALA A 31 -3.13 -1.98 -4.06
N ARG A 32 -3.61 -0.73 -3.97
CA ARG A 32 -3.58 0.10 -2.76
C ARG A 32 -4.32 -0.55 -1.60
N ARG A 33 -5.47 -1.20 -1.85
CA ARG A 33 -6.25 -1.89 -0.80
C ARG A 33 -5.46 -3.05 -0.18
N LEU A 34 -4.73 -3.83 -0.97
CA LEU A 34 -3.93 -4.92 -0.40
C LEU A 34 -2.68 -4.40 0.31
N GLU A 35 -2.02 -3.36 -0.22
CA GLU A 35 -0.89 -2.71 0.47
C GLU A 35 -1.32 -2.17 1.84
N ALA A 36 -2.48 -1.50 1.89
CA ALA A 36 -3.08 -1.06 3.14
C ALA A 36 -3.41 -2.24 4.06
N ARG A 37 -3.92 -3.35 3.52
CA ARG A 37 -4.21 -4.58 4.28
C ARG A 37 -2.94 -5.23 4.84
N ILE A 38 -1.86 -5.29 4.07
CA ILE A 38 -0.54 -5.76 4.53
C ILE A 38 -0.08 -4.91 5.70
N LEU A 39 -0.12 -3.58 5.57
CA LEU A 39 0.30 -2.70 6.66
C LEU A 39 -0.62 -2.80 7.88
N GLN A 40 -1.93 -2.93 7.69
CA GLN A 40 -2.89 -3.07 8.78
C GLN A 40 -2.69 -4.37 9.56
N MET A 41 -2.52 -5.48 8.86
CA MET A 41 -2.43 -6.80 9.49
C MET A 41 -1.03 -7.11 10.01
N MET A 42 0.03 -6.60 9.38
CA MET A 42 1.40 -6.86 9.84
C MET A 42 1.62 -6.25 11.23
N PRO A 43 2.05 -7.06 12.22
CA PRO A 43 2.47 -6.58 13.53
C PRO A 43 3.64 -5.59 13.38
N ARG A 44 3.59 -4.53 14.18
CA ARG A 44 4.67 -3.52 14.20
C ARG A 44 5.90 -4.14 14.84
N ARG A 45 7.10 -3.81 14.34
CA ARG A 45 8.40 -4.24 14.88
C ARG A 45 8.71 -5.74 14.80
N THR A 46 7.83 -6.57 14.26
CA THR A 46 8.04 -8.01 14.08
C THR A 46 8.53 -8.32 12.66
N TRP A 47 9.52 -9.22 12.56
CA TRP A 47 10.01 -9.74 11.29
C TRP A 47 9.15 -10.92 10.83
N MET A 48 8.71 -10.90 9.57
CA MET A 48 7.88 -11.95 8.99
C MET A 48 8.38 -12.35 7.60
N THR A 49 8.23 -13.63 7.24
CA THR A 49 8.52 -14.10 5.88
C THR A 49 7.40 -13.68 4.92
N CYS A 50 7.71 -13.65 3.62
CA CYS A 50 6.69 -13.39 2.58
C CYS A 50 5.49 -14.34 2.70
N THR A 51 5.73 -15.64 2.90
CA THR A 51 4.67 -16.65 3.07
C THR A 51 3.81 -16.39 4.31
N ALA A 52 4.42 -15.98 5.43
CA ALA A 52 3.67 -15.61 6.63
C ALA A 52 2.77 -14.40 6.38
N VAL A 53 3.26 -13.39 5.66
CA VAL A 53 2.44 -12.22 5.28
C VAL A 53 1.31 -12.62 4.32
N SER A 54 1.59 -13.49 3.35
CA SER A 54 0.60 -13.96 2.37
C SER A 54 -0.56 -14.69 3.05
N ARG A 55 -0.25 -15.59 3.99
CA ARG A 55 -1.23 -16.28 4.84
C ARG A 55 -2.04 -15.30 5.69
N LEU A 56 -1.36 -14.32 6.30
CA LEU A 56 -1.97 -13.31 7.16
C LEU A 56 -3.03 -12.48 6.43
N ILE A 57 -2.75 -12.07 5.18
CA ILE A 57 -3.69 -11.27 4.37
C ILE A 57 -4.67 -12.12 3.57
N GLY A 58 -4.58 -13.45 3.63
CA GLY A 58 -5.35 -14.38 2.81
C GLY A 58 -5.10 -14.25 1.31
N ALA A 59 -3.87 -13.88 0.91
CA ALA A 59 -3.48 -13.84 -0.49
C ALA A 59 -3.07 -15.25 -0.92
N GLY A 60 -3.78 -15.84 -1.87
CA GLY A 60 -3.42 -17.15 -2.43
C GLY A 60 -2.20 -17.14 -3.38
N ASP A 61 -1.51 -16.00 -3.51
CA ASP A 61 -0.42 -15.83 -4.49
C ASP A 61 0.79 -15.13 -3.85
N ASP A 62 1.75 -15.95 -3.43
CA ASP A 62 2.98 -15.50 -2.78
C ASP A 62 3.86 -14.62 -3.69
N ARG A 63 3.83 -14.84 -5.02
CA ARG A 63 4.63 -14.04 -5.96
C ARG A 63 4.12 -12.61 -6.02
N LYS A 64 2.81 -12.43 -6.06
CA LYS A 64 2.18 -11.10 -6.00
C LYS A 64 2.38 -10.43 -4.65
N THR A 65 2.33 -11.19 -3.55
CA THR A 65 2.62 -10.67 -2.21
C THR A 65 4.05 -10.16 -2.13
N ARG A 66 5.02 -10.92 -2.66
CA ARG A 66 6.43 -10.51 -2.71
C ARG A 66 6.64 -9.20 -3.46
N ALA A 67 6.11 -9.09 -4.67
CA ALA A 67 6.25 -7.86 -5.47
C ALA A 67 5.68 -6.62 -4.75
N ARG A 68 4.62 -6.79 -3.96
CA ARG A 68 4.04 -5.70 -3.15
C ARG A 68 4.86 -5.39 -1.91
N LEU A 69 5.41 -6.40 -1.25
CA LEU A 69 6.35 -6.21 -0.14
C LEU A 69 7.58 -5.44 -0.59
N ASP A 70 8.15 -5.78 -1.75
CA ASP A 70 9.29 -5.05 -2.32
C ASP A 70 8.92 -3.58 -2.63
N ARG A 71 7.73 -3.30 -3.18
CA ARG A 71 7.23 -1.92 -3.34
C ARG A 71 7.09 -1.19 -2.02
N LEU A 72 6.55 -1.83 -0.98
CA LEU A 72 6.42 -1.24 0.34
C LEU A 72 7.78 -0.98 1.02
N VAL A 73 8.81 -1.75 0.68
CA VAL A 73 10.19 -1.50 1.08
C VAL A 73 10.74 -0.28 0.35
N SER A 74 10.56 -0.19 -0.97
CA SER A 74 10.94 0.99 -1.76
C SER A 74 10.25 2.28 -1.28
N ASP A 75 8.99 2.18 -0.85
CA ASP A 75 8.22 3.29 -0.27
C ASP A 75 8.68 3.67 1.15
N GLY A 76 9.61 2.94 1.76
CA GLY A 76 10.06 3.17 3.14
C GLY A 76 8.99 2.85 4.19
N LYS A 77 8.01 1.99 3.87
CA LYS A 77 6.96 1.55 4.79
C LYS A 77 7.33 0.24 5.50
N LEU A 78 8.17 -0.57 4.86
CA LEU A 78 8.73 -1.80 5.41
C LEU A 78 10.26 -1.77 5.34
N GLU A 79 10.90 -2.52 6.23
CA GLU A 79 12.30 -2.92 6.11
C GLU A 79 12.38 -4.36 5.59
N ARG A 80 13.45 -4.65 4.85
CA ARG A 80 13.78 -5.99 4.36
C ARG A 80 15.15 -6.40 4.86
N LYS A 81 15.29 -7.64 5.34
CA LYS A 81 16.59 -8.25 5.63
C LYS A 81 16.62 -9.71 5.17
N ARG A 82 17.82 -10.25 5.06
CA ARG A 82 18.03 -11.70 4.89
C ARG A 82 18.10 -12.35 6.27
N GLY A 83 17.50 -13.53 6.42
CA GLY A 83 17.54 -14.32 7.65
C GLY A 83 17.52 -15.81 7.34
N GLN A 84 17.58 -16.64 8.38
CA GLN A 84 17.49 -18.09 8.25
C GLN A 84 16.04 -18.55 8.48
N GLY A 85 15.48 -19.27 7.52
CA GLY A 85 14.21 -19.98 7.64
C GLY A 85 14.46 -21.49 7.82
N ALA A 86 13.38 -22.25 8.00
CA ALA A 86 13.44 -23.70 8.23
C ALA A 86 14.14 -24.49 7.10
N HIS A 87 14.10 -23.98 5.87
CA HIS A 87 14.64 -24.64 4.67
C HIS A 87 15.83 -23.88 4.04
N GLY A 88 16.41 -22.90 4.76
CA GLY A 88 17.53 -22.10 4.25
C GLY A 88 17.31 -20.59 4.31
N PRO A 89 18.12 -19.80 3.61
CA PRO A 89 18.06 -18.34 3.69
C PRO A 89 16.77 -17.78 3.09
N VAL A 90 16.08 -16.92 3.83
CA VAL A 90 14.80 -16.29 3.45
C VAL A 90 14.85 -14.78 3.62
N TYR A 91 13.98 -14.07 2.88
CA TYR A 91 13.74 -12.66 3.10
C TYR A 91 12.70 -12.46 4.20
N LEU A 92 13.03 -11.59 5.14
CA LEU A 92 12.19 -11.16 6.24
C LEU A 92 11.82 -9.69 6.05
N PHE A 93 10.57 -9.36 6.36
CA PHE A 93 9.99 -8.04 6.24
C PHE A 93 9.48 -7.56 7.59
N ARG A 94 9.68 -6.28 7.91
CA ARG A 94 9.21 -5.66 9.16
C ARG A 94 8.54 -4.34 8.86
N ARG A 95 7.42 -4.08 9.54
CA ARG A 95 6.72 -2.79 9.42
C ARG A 95 7.45 -1.70 10.19
N LEU A 96 7.74 -0.60 9.49
CA LEU A 96 8.29 0.61 10.09
C LEU A 96 7.21 1.38 10.87
N PRO A 97 7.56 2.04 11.98
CA PRO A 97 6.67 3.02 12.59
C PRO A 97 6.41 4.15 11.59
N GLN A 98 5.13 4.39 11.29
CA GLN A 98 4.71 5.53 10.46
C GLN A 98 5.34 6.81 11.03
N GLY A 99 6.21 7.46 10.25
CA GLY A 99 6.99 8.62 10.67
C GLY A 99 8.48 8.53 10.31
N ARG A 100 9.02 7.32 10.11
CA ARG A 100 10.40 7.16 9.66
C ARG A 100 10.45 7.07 8.14
N ARG A 101 10.38 8.22 7.46
CA ARG A 101 10.83 8.30 6.05
C ARG A 101 12.29 7.85 6.07
N ALA A 102 12.60 6.75 5.38
CA ALA A 102 13.97 6.28 5.25
C ALA A 102 14.77 7.40 4.57
N VAL A 103 15.59 8.09 5.36
CA VAL A 103 16.73 8.84 4.83
C VAL A 103 17.66 7.77 4.27
N ALA A 104 17.73 7.71 2.94
CA ALA A 104 18.81 7.00 2.28
C ALA A 104 20.08 7.81 2.54
N GLU A 105 21.07 7.16 3.15
CA GLU A 105 22.45 7.64 3.23
C GLU A 105 23.12 7.51 1.87
#